data_AF-A0A953P1I5-F1
#
_entry.id   AF-A0A953P1I5-F1
#
_cell.length_a   1.000
_cell.length_b   1.000
_cell.length_c   1.000
_cell.angle_alpha   90.00
_cell.angle_beta   90.00
_cell.angle_gamma   90.00
#
_symmetry.space_group_name_H-M   'P 1'
#
loop_
_entity.id
_entity.type
_entity.pdbx_description
1 polymer ?
#
loop_
_entity_poly.entity_id
_entity_poly.type
_entity_poly.pdbx_seq_one_letter_code
_entity_poly.pdbx_strand_id
1 'polypeptide(L)'
;VLALVASKFAQITGDQRFNDMWKFVREGRTDVYLQRILDNSSNTRGYKIADLEAKAKEGIPAILNSRTTPKSVGYEQVADSKPWYTKSGRLEFYREEPEFIEAGENLPVHREPIDSTFYEPNVIIAPKHEALRPATPEDYDMDRTDLSCESRCGRNVVLTWAEAKLTKHPRMKEGFNFIFHTPKYRHGAHTTPVDVDIIALLFGPFGDLYRHDRRMPFVNEGYVDINPSDAKELGVEDGDYVYIDPDPEDRPFRGWQKDDKNMEFARLLCRARYYPGTPRGITRMWHNVYTATPGSVEGRKTRPDGLAKNPRTNYQAFYRSGSQQSATRGWLKPTWMTDSLVRKNTFGQSIGKGFLPDVHCPTGAPREAVVKITKAEPGGIDEKGLWRPAAMGIRPRYESAEMKKYLAGEFYLGRKEK
;
A
#
# COMPACT_ATOMS: atom_id res chain seq x y z
N VAL A 1 -15.43 -13.32 -17.62
CA VAL A 1 -15.06 -14.52 -16.83
C VAL A 1 -16.27 -15.11 -16.08
N LEU A 2 -16.92 -14.38 -15.17
CA LEU A 2 -18.02 -14.93 -14.34
C LEU A 2 -19.20 -15.53 -15.15
N ALA A 3 -19.66 -14.85 -16.21
CA ALA A 3 -20.73 -15.38 -17.07
C ALA A 3 -20.34 -16.68 -17.79
N LEU A 4 -19.06 -16.87 -18.14
CA LEU A 4 -18.56 -18.11 -18.74
C LEU A 4 -18.53 -19.25 -17.73
N VAL A 5 -18.11 -18.95 -16.48
CA VAL A 5 -18.14 -19.91 -15.38
C VAL A 5 -19.58 -20.35 -15.12
N ALA A 6 -20.51 -19.40 -14.98
CA ALA A 6 -21.93 -19.69 -14.81
C ALA A 6 -22.49 -20.54 -15.97
N SER A 7 -22.11 -20.25 -17.22
CA SER A 7 -22.52 -21.07 -18.36
C SER A 7 -22.01 -22.50 -18.26
N LYS A 8 -20.79 -22.70 -17.75
CA LYS A 8 -20.25 -24.05 -17.51
C LYS A 8 -20.99 -24.77 -16.38
N PHE A 9 -21.35 -24.07 -15.32
CA PHE A 9 -22.22 -24.61 -14.27
C PHE A 9 -23.59 -25.01 -14.81
N ALA A 10 -24.21 -24.21 -15.67
CA ALA A 10 -25.46 -24.56 -16.33
C ALA A 10 -25.35 -25.88 -17.12
N GLN A 11 -24.24 -26.08 -17.83
CA GLN A 11 -23.99 -27.33 -18.56
C GLN A 11 -23.81 -28.54 -17.62
N ILE A 12 -23.04 -28.37 -16.55
CA ILE A 12 -22.71 -29.48 -15.63
C ILE A 12 -23.94 -29.87 -14.78
N THR A 13 -24.72 -28.89 -14.36
CA THR A 13 -25.84 -29.09 -13.42
C THR A 13 -27.19 -29.26 -14.11
N GLY A 14 -27.30 -28.86 -15.38
CA GLY A 14 -28.59 -28.76 -16.09
C GLY A 14 -29.45 -27.55 -15.70
N ASP A 15 -29.01 -26.72 -14.75
CA ASP A 15 -29.77 -25.59 -14.25
C ASP A 15 -29.57 -24.33 -15.11
N GLN A 16 -30.60 -23.95 -15.88
CA GLN A 16 -30.54 -22.78 -16.75
C GLN A 16 -30.50 -21.43 -16.02
N ARG A 17 -30.85 -21.40 -14.73
CA ARG A 17 -30.82 -20.14 -13.95
C ARG A 17 -29.44 -19.52 -13.90
N PHE A 18 -28.38 -20.32 -14.00
CA PHE A 18 -27.01 -19.82 -14.13
C PHE A 18 -26.81 -18.98 -15.40
N ASN A 19 -27.44 -19.34 -16.52
CA ASN A 19 -27.40 -18.54 -17.75
C ASN A 19 -28.31 -17.32 -17.65
N ASP A 20 -29.51 -17.48 -17.08
CA ASP A 20 -30.51 -16.41 -16.96
C ASP A 20 -30.01 -15.25 -16.10
N MET A 21 -29.27 -15.55 -15.02
CA MET A 21 -28.63 -14.53 -14.17
C MET A 21 -27.73 -13.57 -14.98
N TRP A 22 -27.12 -14.06 -16.06
CA TRP A 22 -26.23 -13.31 -16.94
C TRP A 22 -26.84 -13.03 -18.32
N LYS A 23 -28.17 -13.12 -18.48
CA LYS A 23 -28.88 -12.95 -19.76
C LYS A 23 -28.36 -11.78 -20.59
N PHE A 24 -28.37 -10.57 -20.03
CA PHE A 24 -27.97 -9.38 -20.79
C PHE A 24 -26.46 -9.30 -21.05
N VAL A 25 -25.62 -9.93 -20.24
CA VAL A 25 -24.20 -10.10 -20.59
C VAL A 25 -24.05 -11.00 -21.81
N ARG A 26 -24.81 -12.11 -21.85
CA ARG A 26 -24.81 -13.07 -22.96
C ARG A 26 -25.41 -12.50 -24.25
N GLU A 27 -26.37 -11.59 -24.14
CA GLU A 27 -27.00 -10.89 -25.26
C GLU A 27 -26.21 -9.66 -25.73
N GLY A 28 -25.08 -9.32 -25.09
CA GLY A 28 -24.33 -8.10 -25.41
C GLY A 28 -25.06 -6.81 -25.06
N ARG A 29 -26.00 -6.86 -24.11
CA ARG A 29 -26.91 -5.79 -23.69
C ARG A 29 -26.65 -5.30 -22.26
N THR A 30 -25.38 -5.16 -21.88
CA THR A 30 -25.01 -4.68 -20.54
C THR A 30 -25.46 -3.24 -20.27
N ASP A 31 -25.80 -2.48 -21.31
CA ASP A 31 -26.47 -1.18 -21.24
C ASP A 31 -27.75 -1.22 -20.41
N VAL A 32 -28.49 -2.33 -20.41
CA VAL A 32 -29.70 -2.51 -19.60
C VAL A 32 -29.38 -2.42 -18.10
N TYR A 33 -28.26 -3.01 -17.65
CA TYR A 33 -27.84 -2.91 -16.26
C TYR A 33 -27.40 -1.49 -15.91
N LEU A 34 -26.65 -0.84 -16.80
CA LEU A 34 -26.21 0.54 -16.61
C LEU A 34 -27.40 1.50 -16.50
N GLN A 35 -28.38 1.38 -17.40
CA GLN A 35 -29.59 2.19 -17.35
C GLN A 35 -30.38 1.99 -16.04
N ARG A 36 -30.53 0.74 -15.60
CA ARG A 36 -31.19 0.43 -14.31
C ARG A 36 -30.48 1.10 -13.12
N ILE A 37 -29.15 1.13 -13.13
CA ILE A 37 -28.37 1.82 -12.09
C ILE A 37 -28.65 3.32 -12.13
N LEU A 38 -28.65 3.95 -13.32
CA LEU A 38 -28.93 5.37 -13.47
C LEU A 38 -30.34 5.72 -12.98
N ASP A 39 -31.35 4.95 -13.39
CA ASP A 39 -32.75 5.18 -13.03
C ASP A 39 -33.00 5.09 -11.52
N ASN A 40 -32.22 4.30 -10.80
CA ASN A 40 -32.35 4.05 -9.36
C ASN A 40 -31.28 4.78 -8.50
N SER A 41 -30.49 5.66 -9.09
CA SER A 41 -29.48 6.45 -8.38
C SER A 41 -29.92 7.91 -8.31
N SER A 42 -29.97 8.49 -7.11
CA SER A 42 -30.48 9.87 -6.90
C SER A 42 -29.79 10.92 -7.77
N ASN A 43 -28.49 10.76 -8.01
CA ASN A 43 -27.68 11.75 -8.71
C ASN A 43 -27.68 11.60 -10.24
N THR A 44 -28.28 10.54 -10.77
CA THR A 44 -28.27 10.23 -12.21
C THR A 44 -29.63 9.83 -12.76
N ARG A 45 -30.66 9.73 -11.90
CA ARG A 45 -32.04 9.51 -12.33
C ARG A 45 -32.44 10.54 -13.37
N GLY A 46 -33.02 10.07 -14.47
CA GLY A 46 -33.37 10.90 -15.63
C GLY A 46 -32.34 10.85 -16.77
N TYR A 47 -31.11 10.40 -16.52
CA TYR A 47 -30.14 10.18 -17.59
C TYR A 47 -30.39 8.90 -18.37
N LYS A 48 -30.07 8.95 -19.66
CA LYS A 48 -30.05 7.79 -20.55
C LYS A 48 -28.62 7.40 -20.84
N ILE A 49 -28.30 6.12 -20.66
CA ILE A 49 -26.93 5.62 -20.87
C ILE A 49 -26.46 5.85 -22.31
N ALA A 50 -27.35 5.72 -23.29
CA ALA A 50 -27.03 5.98 -24.70
C ALA A 50 -26.59 7.45 -24.93
N ASP A 51 -27.29 8.41 -24.32
CA ASP A 51 -26.95 9.83 -24.44
C ASP A 51 -25.62 10.15 -23.72
N LEU A 52 -25.41 9.56 -22.55
CA LEU A 52 -24.15 9.71 -21.81
C LEU A 52 -22.98 9.13 -22.59
N GLU A 53 -23.16 7.97 -23.22
CA GLU A 53 -22.13 7.32 -24.05
C GLU A 53 -21.82 8.15 -25.30
N ALA A 54 -22.83 8.66 -26.00
CA ALA A 54 -22.66 9.52 -27.17
C ALA A 54 -21.85 10.77 -26.82
N LYS A 55 -22.22 11.47 -25.73
CA LYS A 55 -21.48 12.64 -25.23
C LYS A 55 -20.05 12.30 -24.80
N ALA A 56 -19.86 11.17 -24.13
CA ALA A 56 -18.54 10.72 -23.71
C ALA A 56 -17.60 10.45 -24.90
N LYS A 57 -18.13 9.94 -26.03
CA LYS A 57 -17.36 9.78 -27.29
C LYS A 57 -16.89 11.11 -27.88
N GLU A 58 -17.64 12.18 -27.64
CA GLU A 58 -17.28 13.55 -28.02
C GLU A 58 -16.41 14.25 -26.96
N GLY A 59 -16.04 13.56 -25.88
CA GLY A 59 -15.28 14.15 -24.77
C GLY A 59 -16.09 15.10 -23.89
N ILE A 60 -17.42 15.07 -23.98
CA ILE A 60 -18.32 15.94 -23.22
C ILE A 60 -18.72 15.23 -21.91
N PRO A 61 -18.28 15.72 -20.73
CA PRO A 61 -18.63 15.12 -19.46
C PRO A 61 -20.09 15.42 -19.07
N ALA A 62 -20.69 14.53 -18.28
CA ALA A 62 -21.96 14.79 -17.61
C ALA A 62 -21.72 15.30 -16.19
N ILE A 63 -22.49 16.31 -15.78
CA ILE A 63 -22.52 16.79 -14.40
C ILE A 63 -23.45 15.86 -13.62
N LEU A 64 -23.11 15.50 -12.38
CA LEU A 64 -24.03 14.73 -11.53
C LEU A 64 -25.09 15.66 -10.91
N ASN A 65 -26.32 15.17 -10.74
CA ASN A 65 -27.41 15.91 -10.10
C ASN A 65 -27.22 15.96 -8.56
N SER A 66 -26.15 16.62 -8.10
CA SER A 66 -25.89 16.86 -6.68
C SER A 66 -26.49 18.18 -6.21
N ARG A 67 -26.77 18.29 -4.90
CA ARG A 67 -27.31 19.51 -4.27
C ARG A 67 -26.41 20.73 -4.46
N THR A 68 -25.09 20.52 -4.52
CA THR A 68 -24.08 21.57 -4.73
C THR A 68 -23.15 21.19 -5.88
N THR A 69 -22.67 22.21 -6.61
CA THR A 69 -21.69 22.07 -7.70
C THR A 69 -20.68 23.21 -7.61
N PRO A 70 -19.39 22.97 -7.26
CA PRO A 70 -18.78 21.69 -6.88
C PRO A 70 -19.41 21.03 -5.64
N LYS A 71 -19.29 19.69 -5.53
CA LYS A 71 -19.87 18.93 -4.41
C LYS A 71 -19.25 19.33 -3.08
N SER A 72 -20.07 19.77 -2.14
CA SER A 72 -19.71 19.98 -0.73
C SER A 72 -20.30 18.89 0.16
N VAL A 73 -19.44 18.11 0.82
CA VAL A 73 -19.85 17.05 1.76
C VAL A 73 -20.28 17.69 3.07
N GLY A 74 -21.44 17.30 3.61
CA GLY A 74 -21.95 17.86 4.86
C GLY A 74 -22.69 19.19 4.71
N TYR A 75 -22.97 19.65 3.47
CA TYR A 75 -23.63 20.95 3.24
C TYR A 75 -24.96 21.08 4.00
N GLU A 76 -25.82 20.07 3.94
CA GLU A 76 -27.11 20.11 4.65
C GLU A 76 -26.92 20.18 6.17
N GLN A 77 -25.87 19.56 6.69
CA GLN A 77 -25.57 19.58 8.11
C GLN A 77 -25.09 20.97 8.57
N VAL A 78 -24.29 21.63 7.75
CA VAL A 78 -23.69 22.93 8.07
C VAL A 78 -24.60 24.10 7.73
N ALA A 79 -25.19 24.12 6.53
CA ALA A 79 -25.99 25.24 6.02
C ALA A 79 -27.48 25.12 6.37
N ASP A 80 -28.04 23.90 6.32
CA ASP A 80 -29.48 23.67 6.57
C ASP A 80 -29.76 23.15 7.98
N SER A 81 -28.74 23.11 8.85
CA SER A 81 -28.83 22.62 10.23
C SER A 81 -29.42 21.21 10.36
N LYS A 82 -29.23 20.35 9.36
CA LYS A 82 -29.61 18.94 9.47
C LYS A 82 -28.69 18.22 10.45
N PRO A 83 -29.19 17.29 11.28
CA PRO A 83 -28.31 16.47 12.11
C PRO A 83 -27.29 15.68 11.28
N TRP A 84 -26.10 15.48 11.83
CA TRP A 84 -25.16 14.49 11.31
C TRP A 84 -25.72 13.07 11.51
N TYR A 85 -25.32 12.12 10.66
CA TYR A 85 -25.72 10.70 10.79
C TYR A 85 -24.86 9.99 11.84
N THR A 86 -24.88 10.50 13.06
CA THR A 86 -24.13 10.07 14.23
C THR A 86 -25.07 9.96 15.42
N LYS A 87 -24.63 9.39 16.55
CA LYS A 87 -25.49 9.14 17.71
C LYS A 87 -26.04 10.44 18.32
N SER A 88 -25.20 11.47 18.39
CA SER A 88 -25.51 12.80 18.92
C SER A 88 -26.14 13.76 17.89
N GLY A 89 -26.13 13.39 16.60
CA GLY A 89 -26.49 14.30 15.52
C GLY A 89 -25.47 15.42 15.29
N ARG A 90 -24.24 15.29 15.80
CA ARG A 90 -23.11 16.23 15.65
C ARG A 90 -21.83 15.49 15.21
N LEU A 91 -20.78 16.24 14.92
CA LEU A 91 -19.43 15.66 14.81
C LEU A 91 -18.99 15.18 16.19
N GLU A 92 -18.65 13.89 16.30
CA GLU A 92 -18.33 13.23 17.56
C GLU A 92 -16.81 13.12 17.72
N PHE A 93 -16.28 13.86 18.70
CA PHE A 93 -14.88 13.74 19.13
C PHE A 93 -14.73 12.94 20.42
N TYR A 94 -15.84 12.46 20.98
CA TYR A 94 -15.84 11.50 22.08
C TYR A 94 -16.61 10.26 21.64
N ARG A 95 -16.02 9.08 21.84
CA ARG A 95 -16.67 7.77 21.62
C ARG A 95 -16.94 7.12 22.96
N GLU A 96 -18.22 6.86 23.23
CA GLU A 96 -18.68 6.27 24.50
C GLU A 96 -18.85 4.75 24.43
N GLU A 97 -18.67 4.18 23.23
CA GLU A 97 -18.66 2.74 23.01
C GLU A 97 -17.57 2.07 23.87
N PRO A 98 -17.89 0.96 24.59
CA PRO A 98 -16.95 0.29 25.48
C PRO A 98 -15.60 -0.03 24.82
N GLU A 99 -15.63 -0.52 23.58
CA GLU A 99 -14.43 -0.92 22.84
C GLU A 99 -13.51 0.28 22.53
N PHE A 100 -14.06 1.50 22.39
CA PHE A 100 -13.24 2.71 22.23
C PHE A 100 -12.65 3.17 23.57
N ILE A 101 -13.37 3.02 24.67
CA ILE A 101 -12.87 3.31 26.03
C ILE A 101 -11.76 2.32 26.40
N GLU A 102 -12.00 1.03 26.19
CA GLU A 102 -11.02 -0.05 26.42
C GLU A 102 -9.77 0.14 25.57
N ALA A 103 -9.91 0.57 24.30
CA ALA A 103 -8.78 0.91 23.46
C ALA A 103 -8.12 2.25 23.85
N GLY A 104 -8.68 3.06 24.76
CA GLY A 104 -8.15 4.39 25.08
C GLY A 104 -8.20 5.37 23.91
N GLU A 105 -9.14 5.16 22.98
CA GLU A 105 -9.38 5.99 21.79
C GLU A 105 -10.76 6.65 21.83
N ASN A 106 -11.37 6.68 23.00
CA ASN A 106 -12.59 7.44 23.28
C ASN A 106 -12.40 8.95 23.08
N LEU A 107 -11.15 9.42 23.00
CA LEU A 107 -10.75 10.76 22.55
C LEU A 107 -9.68 10.63 21.46
N PRO A 108 -9.51 11.65 20.59
CA PRO A 108 -8.32 11.73 19.74
C PRO A 108 -7.03 11.74 20.58
N VAL A 109 -6.13 10.82 20.28
CA VAL A 109 -4.84 10.65 20.98
C VAL A 109 -3.69 10.48 19.98
N HIS A 110 -2.47 10.78 20.44
CA HIS A 110 -1.27 10.31 19.75
C HIS A 110 -1.02 8.86 20.14
N ARG A 111 -1.04 7.95 19.17
CA ARG A 111 -0.70 6.54 19.36
C ARG A 111 0.42 6.18 18.40
N GLU A 112 1.46 5.55 18.91
CA GLU A 112 2.53 5.02 18.07
C GLU A 112 1.98 3.91 17.15
N PRO A 113 2.42 3.87 15.88
CA PRO A 113 2.15 2.77 14.96
C PRO A 113 2.38 1.38 15.58
N ILE A 114 1.69 0.36 15.08
CA ILE A 114 1.78 -1.02 15.61
C ILE A 114 3.10 -1.69 15.17
N ASP A 115 3.69 -1.23 14.07
CA ASP A 115 4.99 -1.73 13.60
C ASP A 115 5.89 -0.64 12.99
N SER A 116 5.32 0.37 12.34
CA SER A 116 6.09 1.47 11.71
C SER A 116 6.53 2.55 12.71
N THR A 117 7.24 2.16 13.77
CA THR A 117 7.80 3.08 14.77
C THR A 117 9.23 2.71 15.15
N PHE A 118 9.99 3.69 15.62
CA PHE A 118 11.30 3.47 16.25
C PHE A 118 11.17 3.18 17.77
N TYR A 119 10.00 3.44 18.35
CA TYR A 119 9.72 3.30 19.77
C TYR A 119 8.99 1.99 20.06
N GLU A 120 8.57 1.79 21.30
CA GLU A 120 7.66 0.70 21.64
C GLU A 120 6.36 0.83 20.82
N PRO A 121 5.91 -0.24 20.14
CA PRO A 121 4.73 -0.16 19.29
C PRO A 121 3.42 -0.08 20.08
N ASN A 122 2.42 0.55 19.46
CA ASN A 122 1.04 0.62 19.94
C ASN A 122 0.87 1.31 21.32
N VAL A 123 1.79 2.21 21.69
CA VAL A 123 1.69 3.00 22.92
C VAL A 123 0.91 4.30 22.67
N ILE A 124 0.05 4.68 23.60
CA ILE A 124 -0.59 6.00 23.64
C ILE A 124 0.37 6.97 24.33
N ILE A 125 0.71 8.08 23.67
CA ILE A 125 1.57 9.12 24.24
C ILE A 125 0.70 10.24 24.80
N ALA A 126 0.57 10.28 26.12
CA ALA A 126 -0.24 11.29 26.80
C ALA A 126 0.24 11.53 28.24
N PRO A 127 0.02 12.75 28.79
CA PRO A 127 0.05 12.93 30.24
C PRO A 127 -1.13 12.18 30.88
N LYS A 128 -1.06 11.99 32.20
CA LYS A 128 -2.18 11.43 32.97
C LYS A 128 -3.45 12.26 32.74
N HIS A 129 -4.53 11.61 32.32
CA HIS A 129 -5.82 12.27 32.05
C HIS A 129 -6.98 11.35 32.45
N GLU A 130 -7.99 11.87 33.16
CA GLU A 130 -9.07 11.06 33.74
C GLU A 130 -9.95 10.34 32.69
N ALA A 131 -10.03 10.90 31.49
CA ALA A 131 -10.76 10.30 30.37
C ALA A 131 -9.97 9.21 29.62
N LEU A 132 -8.66 9.05 29.87
CA LEU A 132 -7.83 8.01 29.26
C LEU A 132 -7.71 6.84 30.23
N ARG A 133 -8.61 5.87 30.09
CA ARG A 133 -8.69 4.66 30.93
C ARG A 133 -8.77 3.40 30.05
N PRO A 134 -7.76 3.15 29.20
CA PRO A 134 -7.73 1.93 28.40
C PRO A 134 -7.66 0.70 29.32
N ALA A 135 -8.23 -0.40 28.85
CA ALA A 135 -7.95 -1.71 29.41
C ALA A 135 -6.49 -2.06 29.10
N THR A 136 -5.70 -2.30 30.14
CA THR A 136 -4.28 -2.62 30.01
C THR A 136 -4.09 -4.09 29.69
N PRO A 137 -2.90 -4.54 29.28
CA PRO A 137 -2.66 -5.95 28.98
C PRO A 137 -2.99 -6.87 30.16
N GLU A 138 -2.72 -6.39 31.37
CA GLU A 138 -3.00 -7.12 32.61
C GLU A 138 -4.50 -7.35 32.84
N ASP A 139 -5.38 -6.48 32.33
CA ASP A 139 -6.83 -6.68 32.41
C ASP A 139 -7.32 -7.88 31.56
N TYR A 140 -6.46 -8.37 30.65
CA TYR A 140 -6.70 -9.55 29.80
C TYR A 140 -5.78 -10.73 30.14
N ASP A 141 -5.18 -10.76 31.33
CA ASP A 141 -4.19 -11.77 31.73
C ASP A 141 -2.96 -11.85 30.80
N MET A 142 -2.61 -10.73 30.14
CA MET A 142 -1.45 -10.64 29.25
C MET A 142 -0.28 -9.88 29.90
N ASP A 143 0.95 -10.30 29.58
CA ASP A 143 2.15 -9.59 29.99
C ASP A 143 2.30 -8.29 29.19
N ARG A 144 2.42 -7.16 29.88
CA ARG A 144 2.65 -5.84 29.25
C ARG A 144 3.92 -5.79 28.41
N THR A 145 4.92 -6.61 28.74
CA THR A 145 6.19 -6.69 28.02
C THR A 145 6.14 -7.64 26.82
N ASP A 146 5.02 -8.32 26.58
CA ASP A 146 4.82 -9.10 25.36
C ASP A 146 4.59 -8.17 24.16
N LEU A 147 5.67 -7.98 23.41
CA LEU A 147 5.71 -7.18 22.18
C LEU A 147 5.67 -8.05 20.91
N SER A 148 5.28 -9.32 21.01
CA SER A 148 5.11 -10.21 19.84
C SER A 148 4.07 -9.66 18.86
N CYS A 149 4.15 -10.10 17.60
CA CYS A 149 3.27 -9.63 16.53
C CYS A 149 1.78 -9.71 16.90
N GLU A 150 1.29 -10.83 17.44
CA GLU A 150 -0.12 -10.97 17.80
C GLU A 150 -0.50 -10.07 19.00
N SER A 151 0.31 -10.10 20.07
CA SER A 151 0.01 -9.38 21.31
C SER A 151 0.07 -7.87 21.15
N ARG A 152 1.07 -7.33 20.43
CA ARG A 152 1.24 -5.88 20.30
C ARG A 152 0.11 -5.19 19.53
N CYS A 153 -0.68 -5.92 18.73
CA CYS A 153 -1.80 -5.36 17.96
C CYS A 153 -2.99 -4.94 18.85
N GLY A 154 -3.20 -5.62 19.99
CA GLY A 154 -4.28 -5.35 20.94
C GLY A 154 -3.84 -4.64 22.22
N ARG A 155 -2.55 -4.34 22.36
CA ARG A 155 -1.96 -3.78 23.59
C ARG A 155 -2.31 -2.29 23.75
N ASN A 156 -2.83 -1.89 24.91
CA ASN A 156 -3.03 -0.47 25.24
C ASN A 156 -2.18 -0.09 26.44
N VAL A 157 -1.05 0.58 26.17
CA VAL A 157 -0.14 1.10 27.19
C VAL A 157 -0.08 2.62 27.03
N VAL A 158 -0.20 3.35 28.13
CA VAL A 158 -0.07 4.81 28.14
C VAL A 158 1.30 5.16 28.71
N LEU A 159 2.07 5.94 27.95
CA LEU A 159 3.36 6.48 28.37
C LEU A 159 3.37 8.00 28.20
N THR A 160 4.08 8.70 29.07
CA THR A 160 4.45 10.09 28.78
C THR A 160 5.47 10.12 27.64
N TRP A 161 5.62 11.27 26.98
CA TRP A 161 6.69 11.42 25.98
C TRP A 161 8.09 11.19 26.58
N ALA A 162 8.30 11.57 27.85
CA ALA A 162 9.57 11.37 28.53
C ALA A 162 9.95 9.89 28.66
N GLU A 163 8.96 9.01 28.83
CA GLU A 163 9.13 7.56 28.88
C GLU A 163 9.20 6.97 27.47
N ALA A 164 8.25 7.30 26.59
CA ALA A 164 8.15 6.75 25.24
C ALA A 164 9.44 6.95 24.43
N LYS A 165 10.06 8.13 24.48
CA LYS A 165 11.30 8.43 23.75
C LYS A 165 12.51 7.58 24.16
N LEU A 166 12.47 6.96 25.35
CA LEU A 166 13.52 6.08 25.85
C LEU A 166 13.30 4.62 25.43
N THR A 167 12.09 4.29 25.00
CA THR A 167 11.76 2.97 24.47
C THR A 167 12.33 2.77 23.07
N LYS A 168 12.37 1.51 22.62
CA LYS A 168 12.81 1.14 21.27
C LYS A 168 11.91 0.06 20.72
N HIS A 169 11.78 0.03 19.39
CA HIS A 169 11.09 -1.05 18.71
C HIS A 169 11.69 -2.42 19.11
N PRO A 170 10.88 -3.46 19.40
CA PRO A 170 11.36 -4.75 19.93
C PRO A 170 12.44 -5.41 19.04
N ARG A 171 12.28 -5.29 17.72
CA ARG A 171 13.20 -5.85 16.72
C ARG A 171 14.45 -5.00 16.42
N MET A 172 14.58 -3.82 17.01
CA MET A 172 15.68 -2.90 16.68
C MET A 172 17.06 -3.53 16.97
N LYS A 173 17.17 -4.32 18.05
CA LYS A 173 18.41 -5.03 18.42
C LYS A 173 18.84 -6.08 17.37
N GLU A 174 17.90 -6.58 16.56
CA GLU A 174 18.14 -7.59 15.52
C GLU A 174 18.46 -6.96 14.14
N GLY A 175 18.49 -5.62 14.07
CA GLY A 175 18.81 -4.84 12.88
C GLY A 175 17.59 -4.32 12.10
N PHE A 176 16.38 -4.43 12.67
CA PHE A 176 15.15 -3.86 12.08
C PHE A 176 15.06 -2.37 12.43
N ASN A 177 15.80 -1.58 11.66
CA ASN A 177 16.02 -0.16 11.93
C ASN A 177 15.32 0.78 10.93
N PHE A 178 14.53 0.22 10.00
CA PHE A 178 13.97 0.98 8.88
C PHE A 178 12.45 0.91 8.85
N ILE A 179 11.77 2.04 8.96
CA ILE A 179 10.34 2.14 8.68
C ILE A 179 10.14 1.98 7.16
N PHE A 180 9.19 1.13 6.77
CA PHE A 180 8.94 0.77 5.38
C PHE A 180 7.60 1.31 4.89
N HIS A 181 7.64 2.33 4.04
CA HIS A 181 6.44 2.95 3.48
C HIS A 181 6.20 2.55 2.03
N THR A 182 4.91 2.37 1.71
CA THR A 182 4.46 1.99 0.37
C THR A 182 3.45 2.98 -0.24
N PRO A 183 3.87 4.20 -0.63
CA PRO A 183 2.98 5.18 -1.23
C PRO A 183 2.63 4.82 -2.68
N LYS A 184 1.53 5.41 -3.20
CA LYS A 184 1.11 5.20 -4.59
C LYS A 184 2.01 5.95 -5.58
N TYR A 185 2.25 5.32 -6.71
CA TYR A 185 3.06 5.86 -7.80
C TYR A 185 2.24 6.80 -8.71
N ARG A 186 2.85 7.90 -9.17
CA ARG A 186 2.15 8.96 -9.93
C ARG A 186 1.75 8.57 -11.36
N HIS A 187 2.46 7.61 -11.98
CA HIS A 187 2.21 7.20 -13.38
C HIS A 187 1.47 5.86 -13.47
N GLY A 188 0.88 5.38 -12.37
CA GLY A 188 0.07 4.15 -12.33
C GLY A 188 -1.18 4.32 -11.48
N ALA A 189 -2.24 3.62 -11.86
CA ALA A 189 -3.47 3.46 -11.09
C ALA A 189 -3.52 2.05 -10.55
N HIS A 190 -2.90 1.88 -9.38
CA HIS A 190 -2.57 0.56 -8.88
C HIS A 190 -1.63 -0.20 -9.85
N THR A 191 -1.79 -1.51 -10.01
CA THR A 191 -0.93 -2.33 -10.87
C THR A 191 -1.12 -2.01 -12.35
N THR A 192 -2.20 -1.31 -12.70
CA THR A 192 -2.48 -0.90 -14.08
C THR A 192 -1.96 0.51 -14.31
N PRO A 193 -1.27 0.82 -15.42
CA PRO A 193 -0.81 -0.07 -16.50
C PRO A 193 0.69 -0.38 -16.39
N VAL A 194 1.21 -0.74 -15.21
CA VAL A 194 2.67 -0.87 -14.99
C VAL A 194 3.31 -2.06 -15.73
N ASP A 195 2.49 -2.94 -16.31
CA ASP A 195 2.87 -4.03 -17.21
C ASP A 195 3.10 -3.60 -18.67
N VAL A 196 2.78 -2.35 -19.03
CA VAL A 196 3.07 -1.81 -20.36
C VAL A 196 4.51 -1.30 -20.39
N ASP A 197 5.32 -1.76 -21.34
CA ASP A 197 6.77 -1.45 -21.43
C ASP A 197 7.09 0.04 -21.27
N ILE A 198 6.38 0.92 -21.97
CA ILE A 198 6.60 2.38 -21.91
C ILE A 198 6.37 2.93 -20.50
N ILE A 199 5.35 2.43 -19.79
CA ILE A 199 5.01 2.87 -18.44
C ILE A 199 5.98 2.25 -17.43
N ALA A 200 6.35 0.98 -17.62
CA ALA A 200 7.37 0.30 -16.84
C ALA A 200 8.70 1.05 -16.89
N LEU A 201 9.16 1.48 -18.08
CA LEU A 201 10.37 2.28 -18.23
C LEU A 201 10.34 3.57 -17.42
N LEU A 202 9.18 4.22 -17.32
CA LEU A 202 9.03 5.45 -16.54
C LEU A 202 9.00 5.22 -15.03
N PHE A 203 8.75 4.00 -14.54
CA PHE A 203 8.54 3.68 -13.12
C PHE A 203 9.67 4.13 -12.17
N GLY A 204 10.91 4.07 -12.66
CA GLY A 204 12.09 4.26 -11.84
C GLY A 204 13.35 4.43 -12.65
N PRO A 205 14.48 4.74 -12.00
CA PRO A 205 15.72 5.04 -12.69
C PRO A 205 16.43 3.80 -13.26
N PHE A 206 15.88 2.60 -13.03
CA PHE A 206 16.46 1.33 -13.46
C PHE A 206 15.90 0.83 -14.79
N GLY A 207 15.13 1.63 -15.52
CA GLY A 207 14.58 1.26 -16.81
C GLY A 207 15.68 0.99 -17.85
N ASP A 208 15.61 -0.17 -18.51
CA ASP A 208 16.47 -0.57 -19.62
C ASP A 208 15.66 -1.42 -20.61
N LEU A 209 15.29 -0.81 -21.75
CA LEU A 209 14.50 -1.47 -22.80
C LEU A 209 15.21 -2.71 -23.36
N TYR A 210 16.54 -2.67 -23.42
CA TYR A 210 17.33 -3.77 -23.97
C TYR A 210 17.69 -4.83 -22.93
N ARG A 211 17.42 -4.55 -21.64
CA ARG A 211 17.77 -5.42 -20.51
C ARG A 211 19.20 -5.96 -20.61
N HIS A 212 20.17 -5.05 -20.72
CA HIS A 212 21.59 -5.42 -20.74
C HIS A 212 21.96 -6.20 -19.48
N ASP A 213 21.39 -5.81 -18.33
CA ASP A 213 21.38 -6.65 -17.14
C ASP A 213 20.22 -7.66 -17.21
N ARG A 214 20.53 -8.87 -17.67
CA ARG A 214 19.52 -9.95 -17.75
C ARG A 214 18.97 -10.36 -16.39
N ARG A 215 19.53 -9.89 -15.25
CA ARG A 215 18.96 -10.14 -13.93
C ARG A 215 17.65 -9.41 -13.68
N MET A 216 17.44 -8.28 -14.36
CA MET A 216 16.22 -7.51 -14.20
C MET A 216 14.98 -8.37 -14.51
N PRO A 217 13.94 -8.35 -13.66
CA PRO A 217 12.73 -9.16 -13.87
C PRO A 217 11.96 -8.78 -15.14
N PHE A 218 12.05 -7.51 -15.56
CA PHE A 218 11.37 -6.93 -16.71
C PHE A 218 12.24 -5.82 -17.34
N VAL A 219 11.66 -4.94 -18.19
CA VAL A 219 12.34 -3.75 -18.76
C VAL A 219 12.57 -2.65 -17.71
N ASN A 220 12.01 -2.80 -16.52
CA ASN A 220 12.33 -2.06 -15.30
C ASN A 220 12.05 -2.99 -14.10
N GLU A 221 12.23 -2.49 -12.89
CA GLU A 221 12.01 -3.28 -11.69
C GLU A 221 11.64 -2.44 -10.47
N GLY A 222 11.06 -3.11 -9.47
CA GLY A 222 10.75 -2.48 -8.20
C GLY A 222 12.03 -2.18 -7.42
N TYR A 223 12.01 -1.09 -6.68
CA TYR A 223 13.16 -0.62 -5.91
C TYR A 223 12.72 0.01 -4.59
N VAL A 224 13.64 0.11 -3.65
CA VAL A 224 13.48 0.82 -2.40
C VAL A 224 14.34 2.08 -2.40
N ASP A 225 13.75 3.23 -2.09
CA ASP A 225 14.47 4.44 -1.77
C ASP A 225 15.01 4.36 -0.35
N ILE A 226 16.31 4.62 -0.21
CA ILE A 226 17.03 4.64 1.07
C ILE A 226 17.82 5.95 1.14
N ASN A 227 17.89 6.53 2.34
CA ASN A 227 18.77 7.66 2.56
C ASN A 227 20.23 7.26 2.27
N PRO A 228 20.99 8.05 1.48
CA PRO A 228 22.36 7.66 1.09
C PRO A 228 23.30 7.40 2.26
N SER A 229 23.12 8.07 3.41
CA SER A 229 23.96 7.85 4.58
C SER A 229 23.66 6.50 5.25
N ASP A 230 22.39 6.14 5.36
CA ASP A 230 22.00 4.82 5.91
C ASP A 230 22.49 3.68 5.01
N ALA A 231 22.34 3.84 3.69
CA ALA A 231 22.78 2.82 2.75
C ALA A 231 24.30 2.59 2.80
N LYS A 232 25.10 3.67 2.93
CA LYS A 232 26.55 3.57 3.13
C LYS A 232 26.90 2.86 4.43
N GLU A 233 26.21 3.16 5.53
CA GLU A 233 26.42 2.47 6.81
C GLU A 233 26.06 0.98 6.74
N LEU A 234 25.12 0.59 5.86
CA LEU A 234 24.80 -0.80 5.53
C LEU A 234 25.79 -1.46 4.54
N GLY A 235 26.73 -0.72 3.95
CA GLY A 235 27.60 -1.22 2.89
C GLY A 235 26.89 -1.50 1.56
N VAL A 236 25.77 -0.82 1.31
CA VAL A 236 24.94 -0.93 0.11
C VAL A 236 25.21 0.27 -0.80
N GLU A 237 25.56 0.04 -2.07
CA GLU A 237 25.76 1.08 -3.08
C GLU A 237 24.46 1.42 -3.84
N ASP A 238 24.38 2.59 -4.49
CA ASP A 238 23.22 2.94 -5.35
C ASP A 238 23.08 1.94 -6.51
N GLY A 239 21.94 1.26 -6.58
CA GLY A 239 21.63 0.24 -7.57
C GLY A 239 21.95 -1.19 -7.16
N ASP A 240 22.58 -1.44 -6.00
CA ASP A 240 22.76 -2.78 -5.45
C ASP A 240 21.42 -3.48 -5.22
N TYR A 241 21.39 -4.80 -5.31
CA TYR A 241 20.24 -5.57 -4.87
C TYR A 241 20.28 -5.79 -3.36
N VAL A 242 19.13 -5.67 -2.72
CA VAL A 242 18.95 -5.84 -1.28
C VAL A 242 17.76 -6.75 -0.98
N TYR A 243 17.90 -7.54 0.08
CA TYR A 243 16.78 -8.18 0.74
C TYR A 243 16.11 -7.19 1.69
N ILE A 244 14.78 -7.16 1.67
CA ILE A 244 13.94 -6.42 2.61
C ILE A 244 13.19 -7.43 3.45
N ASP A 245 13.68 -7.64 4.67
CA ASP A 245 13.15 -8.63 5.59
C ASP A 245 12.23 -7.96 6.62
N PRO A 246 10.99 -8.43 6.80
CA PRO A 246 10.09 -7.98 7.86
C PRO A 246 10.33 -8.72 9.18
N ASP A 247 9.56 -8.37 10.22
CA ASP A 247 9.55 -9.13 11.47
C ASP A 247 9.43 -10.64 11.18
N PRO A 248 10.44 -11.43 11.61
CA PRO A 248 10.57 -12.82 11.21
C PRO A 248 9.58 -13.74 11.92
N GLU A 249 8.81 -13.25 12.91
CA GLU A 249 7.83 -14.05 13.65
C GLU A 249 6.81 -14.70 12.70
N ASP A 250 6.31 -13.93 11.73
CA ASP A 250 5.13 -14.30 10.95
C ASP A 250 5.19 -13.90 9.46
N ARG A 251 6.22 -13.15 9.04
CA ARG A 251 6.35 -12.64 7.67
C ARG A 251 7.62 -13.16 6.98
N PRO A 252 7.61 -13.35 5.65
CA PRO A 252 6.62 -12.87 4.67
C PRO A 252 5.31 -13.67 4.61
N PHE A 253 5.26 -14.85 5.22
CA PHE A 253 4.04 -15.62 5.47
C PHE A 253 4.23 -16.50 6.71
N ARG A 254 3.12 -16.88 7.36
CA ARG A 254 3.18 -17.68 8.60
C ARG A 254 3.82 -19.04 8.35
N GLY A 255 4.82 -19.40 9.16
CA GLY A 255 5.51 -20.70 9.10
C GLY A 255 6.63 -20.78 8.05
N TRP A 256 7.02 -19.65 7.47
CA TRP A 256 8.07 -19.56 6.45
C TRP A 256 9.41 -20.20 6.84
N GLN A 257 9.72 -20.28 8.13
CA GLN A 257 10.97 -20.82 8.66
C GLN A 257 11.17 -22.31 8.32
N LYS A 258 10.10 -23.00 7.90
CA LYS A 258 10.13 -24.42 7.51
C LYS A 258 9.73 -24.64 6.04
N ASP A 259 9.69 -23.58 5.25
CA ASP A 259 9.18 -23.59 3.87
C ASP A 259 10.11 -22.82 2.93
N ASP A 260 11.31 -23.38 2.75
CA ASP A 260 12.35 -22.84 1.86
C ASP A 260 11.83 -22.65 0.42
N LYS A 261 10.97 -23.57 -0.02
CA LYS A 261 10.37 -23.55 -1.36
C LYS A 261 9.55 -22.28 -1.57
N ASN A 262 8.66 -21.94 -0.65
CA ASN A 262 7.83 -20.76 -0.81
C ASN A 262 8.56 -19.47 -0.44
N MET A 263 9.57 -19.55 0.44
CA MET A 263 10.46 -18.42 0.74
C MET A 263 11.19 -17.89 -0.48
N GLU A 264 11.58 -18.77 -1.41
CA GLU A 264 12.27 -18.37 -2.63
C GLU A 264 11.49 -17.33 -3.46
N PHE A 265 10.17 -17.48 -3.59
CA PHE A 265 9.36 -16.50 -4.32
C PHE A 265 8.76 -15.42 -3.44
N ALA A 266 8.71 -15.61 -2.11
CA ALA A 266 8.04 -14.69 -1.19
C ALA A 266 8.97 -13.64 -0.58
N ARG A 267 10.26 -13.95 -0.38
CA ARG A 267 11.23 -12.99 0.19
C ARG A 267 11.50 -11.87 -0.81
N LEU A 268 11.35 -10.62 -0.37
CA LEU A 268 11.49 -9.44 -1.22
C LEU A 268 12.97 -9.20 -1.57
N LEU A 269 13.26 -9.22 -2.87
CA LEU A 269 14.53 -8.80 -3.46
C LEU A 269 14.26 -7.65 -4.43
N CYS A 270 14.95 -6.53 -4.24
CA CYS A 270 14.79 -5.33 -5.08
C CYS A 270 16.09 -4.54 -5.14
N ARG A 271 16.17 -3.55 -6.04
CA ARG A 271 17.30 -2.61 -6.03
C ARG A 271 17.16 -1.56 -4.94
N ALA A 272 18.26 -1.16 -4.34
CA ALA A 272 18.37 0.03 -3.52
C ALA A 272 18.58 1.25 -4.43
N ARG A 273 17.87 2.34 -4.13
CA ARG A 273 18.06 3.64 -4.74
C ARG A 273 18.47 4.64 -3.68
N TYR A 274 19.59 5.31 -3.90
CA TYR A 274 19.96 6.47 -3.10
C TYR A 274 19.00 7.62 -3.36
N TYR A 275 18.30 8.03 -2.31
CA TYR A 275 17.33 9.11 -2.38
C TYR A 275 17.48 10.05 -1.17
N PRO A 276 18.10 11.23 -1.32
CA PRO A 276 18.30 12.16 -0.20
C PRO A 276 17.00 12.80 0.30
N GLY A 277 15.88 12.60 -0.41
CA GLY A 277 14.57 13.13 -0.02
C GLY A 277 13.84 12.30 1.04
N THR A 278 14.35 11.12 1.42
CA THR A 278 13.84 10.37 2.58
C THR A 278 14.68 10.67 3.82
N PRO A 279 14.05 10.89 4.99
CA PRO A 279 14.77 10.97 6.27
C PRO A 279 15.56 9.70 6.56
N ARG A 280 16.55 9.79 7.46
CA ARG A 280 17.27 8.61 7.95
C ARG A 280 16.32 7.63 8.66
N GLY A 281 16.56 6.34 8.49
CA GLY A 281 15.71 5.27 9.03
C GLY A 281 14.34 5.13 8.35
N ILE A 282 14.02 5.95 7.35
CA ILE A 282 12.76 5.88 6.59
C ILE A 282 13.06 5.41 5.17
N THR A 283 12.32 4.41 4.73
CA THR A 283 12.39 3.88 3.37
C THR A 283 11.07 4.00 2.64
N ARG A 284 11.15 4.10 1.32
CA ARG A 284 9.98 4.17 0.45
C ARG A 284 10.12 3.15 -0.68
N MET A 285 9.16 2.26 -0.82
CA MET A 285 8.99 1.45 -2.01
C MET A 285 7.65 1.78 -2.65
N TRP A 286 7.61 2.10 -3.94
CA TRP A 286 6.35 2.40 -4.59
C TRP A 286 5.37 1.22 -4.52
N HIS A 287 4.16 1.48 -4.07
CA HIS A 287 3.06 0.53 -4.10
C HIS A 287 2.60 0.30 -5.53
N ASN A 288 2.03 -0.88 -5.75
CA ASN A 288 1.29 -1.28 -6.94
C ASN A 288 2.09 -1.69 -8.18
N VAL A 289 3.01 -2.62 -8.00
CA VAL A 289 3.56 -3.35 -9.14
C VAL A 289 3.27 -4.85 -9.02
N TYR A 290 3.37 -5.56 -10.13
CA TYR A 290 3.10 -7.00 -10.18
C TYR A 290 4.09 -7.77 -9.32
N THR A 291 3.55 -8.47 -8.31
CA THR A 291 4.34 -9.32 -7.39
C THR A 291 5.02 -10.46 -8.14
N ALA A 292 6.11 -10.98 -7.57
CA ALA A 292 6.59 -12.30 -7.96
C ALA A 292 5.54 -13.38 -7.62
N THR A 293 5.55 -14.44 -8.42
CA THR A 293 4.73 -15.66 -8.27
C THR A 293 5.64 -16.87 -8.48
N PRO A 294 5.23 -18.08 -8.06
CA PRO A 294 6.00 -19.29 -8.34
C PRO A 294 6.35 -19.44 -9.83
N GLY A 295 5.40 -19.13 -10.72
CA GLY A 295 5.62 -19.23 -12.16
C GLY A 295 6.52 -18.13 -12.73
N SER A 296 6.53 -16.92 -12.17
CA SER A 296 7.47 -15.89 -12.62
C SER A 296 8.91 -16.19 -12.16
N VAL A 297 9.09 -16.80 -10.99
CA VAL A 297 10.40 -17.29 -10.51
C VAL A 297 10.90 -18.45 -11.37
N GLU A 298 10.04 -19.40 -11.71
CA GLU A 298 10.36 -20.46 -12.67
C GLU A 298 10.78 -19.85 -14.02
N GLY A 299 10.01 -18.89 -14.54
CA GLY A 299 10.35 -18.17 -15.77
C GLY A 299 11.72 -17.50 -15.68
N ARG A 300 12.00 -16.81 -14.56
CA ARG A 300 13.29 -16.15 -14.30
C ARG A 300 14.47 -17.12 -14.36
N LYS A 301 14.29 -18.36 -13.92
CA LYS A 301 15.33 -19.40 -13.89
C LYS A 301 15.49 -20.15 -15.21
N THR A 302 14.38 -20.43 -15.89
CA THR A 302 14.34 -21.39 -17.02
C THR A 302 14.35 -20.70 -18.38
N ARG A 303 13.92 -19.44 -18.47
CA ARG A 303 13.88 -18.73 -19.75
C ARG A 303 15.29 -18.29 -20.17
N PRO A 304 15.66 -18.46 -21.45
CA PRO A 304 16.96 -17.99 -21.97
C PRO A 304 17.17 -16.47 -21.85
N ASP A 305 16.09 -15.70 -21.88
CA ASP A 305 16.10 -14.23 -21.72
C ASP A 305 16.08 -13.77 -20.25
N GLY A 306 15.88 -14.70 -19.31
CA GLY A 306 15.82 -14.41 -17.89
C GLY A 306 14.67 -13.49 -17.46
N LEU A 307 13.60 -13.32 -18.24
CA LEU A 307 12.44 -12.55 -17.79
C LEU A 307 11.74 -13.26 -16.62
N ALA A 308 11.27 -12.50 -15.64
CA ALA A 308 10.36 -13.00 -14.61
C ALA A 308 8.93 -13.13 -15.15
N LYS A 309 8.78 -13.86 -16.26
CA LYS A 309 7.54 -14.07 -16.99
C LYS A 309 7.06 -15.50 -16.82
N ASN A 310 5.85 -15.66 -16.31
CA ASN A 310 5.25 -16.97 -16.11
C ASN A 310 5.08 -17.70 -17.46
N PRO A 311 5.70 -18.88 -17.63
CA PRO A 311 5.71 -19.59 -18.92
C PRO A 311 4.32 -20.12 -19.33
N ARG A 312 3.36 -20.15 -18.39
CA ARG A 312 1.99 -20.66 -18.62
C ARG A 312 0.97 -19.57 -18.85
N THR A 313 1.12 -18.42 -18.19
CA THR A 313 0.06 -17.38 -18.16
C THR A 313 0.46 -16.07 -18.81
N ASN A 314 1.72 -15.93 -19.26
CA ASN A 314 2.30 -14.67 -19.70
C ASN A 314 2.33 -13.56 -18.64
N TYR A 315 1.98 -13.85 -17.38
CA TYR A 315 2.10 -12.90 -16.27
C TYR A 315 3.54 -12.42 -16.12
N GLN A 316 3.75 -11.11 -16.18
CA GLN A 316 5.06 -10.48 -16.02
C GLN A 316 5.18 -9.89 -14.61
N ALA A 317 6.10 -10.43 -13.80
CA ALA A 317 6.40 -9.85 -12.50
C ALA A 317 7.32 -8.63 -12.64
N PHE A 318 7.19 -7.70 -11.71
CA PHE A 318 8.04 -6.52 -11.61
C PHE A 318 9.20 -6.70 -10.61
N TYR A 319 9.24 -7.85 -9.94
CA TYR A 319 10.27 -8.28 -9.01
C TYR A 319 10.81 -9.65 -9.39
N ARG A 320 12.08 -9.93 -9.01
CA ARG A 320 12.65 -11.27 -9.08
C ARG A 320 12.00 -12.22 -8.07
N SER A 321 11.78 -11.74 -6.86
CA SER A 321 11.11 -12.43 -5.76
C SER A 321 10.42 -11.42 -4.83
N GLY A 322 9.38 -11.89 -4.15
CA GLY A 322 8.54 -11.10 -3.25
C GLY A 322 7.81 -9.94 -3.93
N SER A 323 7.45 -8.97 -3.11
CA SER A 323 6.91 -7.67 -3.51
C SER A 323 6.94 -6.69 -2.34
N GLN A 324 6.49 -5.45 -2.57
CA GLN A 324 6.20 -4.50 -1.50
C GLN A 324 5.26 -5.05 -0.41
N GLN A 325 4.46 -6.07 -0.71
CA GLN A 325 3.55 -6.69 0.28
C GLN A 325 4.25 -7.72 1.16
N SER A 326 5.39 -8.26 0.74
CA SER A 326 6.14 -9.28 1.50
C SER A 326 6.54 -8.81 2.89
N ALA A 327 6.75 -7.49 3.06
CA ALA A 327 7.16 -6.92 4.33
C ALA A 327 5.99 -6.59 5.28
N THR A 328 4.76 -6.64 4.80
CA THR A 328 3.60 -6.04 5.48
C THR A 328 2.62 -7.08 5.95
N ARG A 329 1.83 -6.76 6.99
CA ARG A 329 0.70 -7.59 7.43
C ARG A 329 -0.57 -6.76 7.64
N GLY A 330 -1.67 -7.45 7.94
CA GLY A 330 -2.88 -6.80 8.45
C GLY A 330 -2.75 -6.61 9.95
N TRP A 331 -2.86 -5.37 10.40
CA TRP A 331 -3.00 -5.02 11.81
C TRP A 331 -4.47 -4.73 12.06
N LEU A 332 -5.12 -5.57 12.86
CA LEU A 332 -6.56 -5.50 13.09
C LEU A 332 -6.83 -4.68 14.35
N LYS A 333 -7.43 -3.51 14.16
CA LYS A 333 -7.74 -2.59 15.24
C LYS A 333 -9.08 -2.96 15.89
N PRO A 334 -9.15 -3.23 17.20
CA PRO A 334 -10.41 -3.58 17.88
C PRO A 334 -11.52 -2.55 17.67
N THR A 335 -11.19 -1.24 17.64
CA THR A 335 -12.15 -0.16 17.41
C THR A 335 -12.77 -0.15 16.01
N TRP A 336 -12.29 -0.98 15.07
CA TRP A 336 -12.89 -1.18 13.74
C TRP A 336 -13.68 -2.48 13.61
N MET A 337 -13.68 -3.31 14.66
CA MET A 337 -14.33 -4.63 14.70
C MET A 337 -15.53 -4.65 15.65
N THR A 338 -16.01 -3.48 16.06
CA THR A 338 -17.04 -3.35 17.08
C THR A 338 -18.44 -3.54 16.51
N ASP A 339 -19.32 -4.16 17.29
CA ASP A 339 -20.76 -4.21 17.03
C ASP A 339 -21.52 -3.06 17.72
N SER A 340 -20.81 -2.22 18.45
CA SER A 340 -21.36 -1.12 19.25
C SER A 340 -21.47 0.21 18.51
N LEU A 341 -20.63 0.45 17.49
CA LEU A 341 -20.50 1.78 16.86
C LEU A 341 -21.77 2.19 16.13
N VAL A 342 -22.33 3.34 16.51
CA VAL A 342 -23.44 3.96 15.76
C VAL A 342 -22.89 4.64 14.50
N ARG A 343 -23.40 4.25 13.33
CA ARG A 343 -22.86 4.67 12.03
C ARG A 343 -23.92 4.72 10.94
N LYS A 344 -23.74 5.58 9.94
CA LYS A 344 -24.65 5.67 8.78
C LYS A 344 -24.67 4.36 7.97
N ASN A 345 -25.79 3.95 7.37
CA ASN A 345 -25.79 2.88 6.37
C ASN A 345 -25.22 3.36 5.00
N THR A 346 -24.81 2.43 4.15
CA THR A 346 -24.24 2.72 2.81
C THR A 346 -25.20 3.55 1.94
N PHE A 347 -26.50 3.22 1.98
CA PHE A 347 -27.53 3.90 1.19
C PHE A 347 -28.60 4.53 2.07
N GLY A 348 -29.19 5.62 1.58
CA GLY A 348 -30.28 6.33 2.24
C GLY A 348 -29.87 7.18 3.44
N GLN A 349 -30.84 7.40 4.33
CA GLN A 349 -30.74 8.26 5.51
C GLN A 349 -30.85 7.48 6.84
N SER A 350 -30.70 6.16 6.79
CA SER A 350 -30.77 5.30 7.98
C SER A 350 -29.44 5.27 8.74
N ILE A 351 -29.55 5.27 10.06
CA ILE A 351 -28.46 4.96 10.98
C ILE A 351 -28.56 3.48 11.35
N GLY A 352 -27.41 2.81 11.36
CA GLY A 352 -27.25 1.45 11.85
C GLY A 352 -26.25 1.41 13.00
N LYS A 353 -25.93 0.20 13.43
CA LYS A 353 -24.99 -0.07 14.51
C LYS A 353 -24.07 -1.23 14.13
N GLY A 354 -22.81 -1.15 14.52
CA GLY A 354 -21.83 -2.20 14.32
C GLY A 354 -21.35 -2.36 12.88
N PHE A 355 -20.91 -3.57 12.56
CA PHE A 355 -20.30 -3.93 11.28
C PHE A 355 -21.14 -3.52 10.06
N LEU A 356 -20.46 -3.02 9.03
CA LEU A 356 -20.99 -2.82 7.68
C LEU A 356 -19.84 -2.74 6.69
N PRO A 357 -19.77 -3.61 5.66
CA PRO A 357 -18.76 -3.52 4.62
C PRO A 357 -18.72 -2.13 3.99
N ASP A 358 -17.51 -1.63 3.76
CA ASP A 358 -17.22 -0.31 3.19
C ASP A 358 -17.73 0.89 4.03
N VAL A 359 -18.13 0.67 5.29
CA VAL A 359 -18.51 1.75 6.22
C VAL A 359 -17.84 1.60 7.59
N HIS A 360 -18.01 0.46 8.24
CA HIS A 360 -17.38 0.12 9.52
C HIS A 360 -16.98 -1.35 9.52
N CYS A 361 -15.73 -1.60 9.17
CA CYS A 361 -15.14 -2.93 9.13
C CYS A 361 -13.63 -2.82 9.32
N PRO A 362 -12.96 -3.89 9.80
CA PRO A 362 -11.50 -3.90 9.87
C PRO A 362 -10.87 -3.61 8.51
N THR A 363 -9.90 -2.71 8.49
CA THR A 363 -9.04 -2.46 7.32
C THR A 363 -7.61 -2.88 7.63
N GLY A 364 -6.94 -3.49 6.66
CA GLY A 364 -5.54 -3.85 6.76
C GLY A 364 -4.58 -2.70 6.45
N ALA A 365 -5.08 -1.46 6.39
CA ALA A 365 -4.32 -0.26 6.04
C ALA A 365 -4.28 0.75 7.21
N PRO A 366 -3.21 1.56 7.34
CA PRO A 366 -1.98 1.50 6.55
C PRO A 366 -1.21 0.20 6.79
N ARG A 367 -0.56 -0.29 5.73
CA ARG A 367 0.29 -1.48 5.80
C ARG A 367 1.63 -1.08 6.42
N GLU A 368 1.66 -1.06 7.75
CA GLU A 368 2.81 -0.68 8.55
C GLU A 368 3.81 -1.83 8.65
N ALA A 369 5.10 -1.48 8.52
CA ALA A 369 6.21 -2.38 8.78
C ALA A 369 7.45 -1.62 9.26
N VAL A 370 8.24 -2.28 10.10
CA VAL A 370 9.68 -2.05 10.23
C VAL A 370 10.42 -3.20 9.55
N VAL A 371 11.53 -2.91 8.89
CA VAL A 371 12.29 -3.88 8.10
C VAL A 371 13.77 -3.83 8.43
N LYS A 372 14.42 -4.96 8.14
CA LYS A 372 15.86 -5.10 8.05
C LYS A 372 16.26 -5.13 6.57
N ILE A 373 17.35 -4.44 6.25
CA ILE A 373 17.89 -4.37 4.90
C ILE A 373 19.24 -5.05 4.89
N THR A 374 19.45 -5.98 3.97
CA THR A 374 20.72 -6.69 3.80
C THR A 374 21.13 -6.70 2.34
N LYS A 375 22.39 -6.36 2.05
CA LYS A 375 22.95 -6.45 0.69
C LYS A 375 22.85 -7.90 0.18
N ALA A 376 22.33 -8.05 -1.02
CA ALA A 376 22.19 -9.35 -1.69
C ALA A 376 23.25 -9.51 -2.80
N GLU A 377 23.28 -8.58 -3.75
CA GLU A 377 24.16 -8.65 -4.93
C GLU A 377 24.62 -7.25 -5.34
N PRO A 378 25.82 -7.11 -5.91
CA PRO A 378 26.25 -5.86 -6.53
C PRO A 378 25.33 -5.41 -7.68
N GLY A 379 25.13 -4.09 -7.78
CA GLY A 379 24.23 -3.46 -8.74
C GLY A 379 24.77 -3.36 -10.17
N GLY A 380 26.09 -3.37 -10.34
CA GLY A 380 26.74 -3.39 -11.65
C GLY A 380 26.39 -4.65 -12.45
N ILE A 381 26.42 -4.54 -13.77
CA ILE A 381 26.12 -5.65 -14.70
C ILE A 381 27.05 -6.84 -14.37
N ASP A 382 26.51 -8.06 -14.43
CA ASP A 382 27.22 -9.29 -14.09
C ASP A 382 27.87 -9.26 -12.69
N GLU A 383 27.23 -8.55 -11.75
CA GLU A 383 27.69 -8.38 -10.36
C GLU A 383 29.04 -7.66 -10.23
N LYS A 384 29.45 -6.89 -11.25
CA LYS A 384 30.76 -6.23 -11.29
C LYS A 384 30.64 -4.71 -11.17
N GLY A 385 31.28 -4.18 -10.13
CA GLY A 385 31.41 -2.74 -9.92
C GLY A 385 30.08 -2.05 -9.60
N LEU A 386 30.09 -0.72 -9.76
CA LEU A 386 28.92 0.12 -9.53
C LEU A 386 27.91 0.01 -10.67
N TRP A 387 26.64 0.21 -10.35
CA TRP A 387 25.61 0.45 -11.36
C TRP A 387 25.99 1.66 -12.23
N ARG A 388 25.80 1.55 -13.55
CA ARG A 388 26.42 2.47 -14.54
C ARG A 388 26.20 3.96 -14.25
N PRO A 389 24.98 4.46 -13.98
CA PRO A 389 24.78 5.86 -13.57
C PRO A 389 25.56 6.28 -12.32
N ALA A 390 25.69 5.41 -11.32
CA ALA A 390 26.53 5.69 -10.14
C ALA A 390 28.02 5.74 -10.53
N ALA A 391 28.48 4.81 -11.37
CA ALA A 391 29.85 4.81 -11.90
C ALA A 391 30.19 6.07 -12.73
N MET A 392 29.20 6.60 -13.46
CA MET A 392 29.31 7.85 -14.23
C MET A 392 29.33 9.10 -13.34
N GLY A 393 29.04 8.97 -12.05
CA GLY A 393 29.03 10.06 -11.10
C GLY A 393 27.87 11.06 -11.28
N ILE A 394 26.73 10.59 -11.81
CA ILE A 394 25.51 11.40 -11.98
C ILE A 394 24.44 11.09 -10.92
N ARG A 395 24.85 10.42 -9.84
CA ARG A 395 23.99 9.96 -8.74
C ARG A 395 24.40 10.60 -7.41
N PRO A 396 23.47 10.76 -6.46
CA PRO A 396 23.79 11.33 -5.15
C PRO A 396 24.96 10.60 -4.49
N ARG A 397 25.93 11.34 -3.95
CA ARG A 397 27.16 10.83 -3.31
C ARG A 397 28.22 10.23 -4.23
N TYR A 398 28.05 10.33 -5.55
CA TYR A 398 29.04 9.90 -6.55
C TYR A 398 29.43 11.05 -7.48
N GLU A 399 29.06 12.30 -7.17
CA GLU A 399 29.09 13.41 -8.10
C GLU A 399 30.47 13.59 -8.76
N SER A 400 30.52 13.44 -10.10
CA SER A 400 31.72 13.72 -10.90
C SER A 400 32.09 15.20 -10.84
N ALA A 401 33.27 15.57 -11.35
CA ALA A 401 33.67 16.97 -11.45
C ALA A 401 32.65 17.78 -12.26
N GLU A 402 32.16 17.23 -13.36
CA GLU A 402 31.14 17.82 -14.24
C GLU A 402 29.79 17.93 -13.52
N MET A 403 29.36 16.88 -12.79
CA MET A 403 28.10 16.91 -12.05
C MET A 403 28.13 17.97 -10.94
N LYS A 404 29.27 18.15 -10.26
CA LYS A 404 29.46 19.22 -9.27
C LYS A 404 29.31 20.61 -9.90
N LYS A 405 29.92 20.84 -11.08
CA LYS A 405 29.74 22.10 -11.83
C LYS A 405 28.29 22.33 -12.23
N TYR A 406 27.58 21.28 -12.66
CA TYR A 406 26.16 21.37 -13.01
C TYR A 406 25.30 21.77 -11.81
N LEU A 407 25.50 21.11 -10.66
CA LEU A 407 24.77 21.42 -9.42
C LEU A 407 25.07 22.83 -8.90
N ALA A 408 26.28 23.35 -9.14
CA ALA A 408 26.67 24.72 -8.81
C ALA A 408 26.16 25.77 -9.83
N GLY A 409 25.53 25.36 -10.93
CA GLY A 409 25.04 26.27 -11.98
C GLY A 409 26.15 26.86 -12.86
N GLU A 410 27.37 26.32 -12.82
CA GLU A 410 28.55 26.92 -13.46
C GLU A 410 28.52 26.87 -14.99
N PHE A 411 27.74 25.97 -15.60
CA PHE A 411 27.57 25.91 -17.06
C PHE A 411 26.81 27.12 -17.64
N TYR A 412 26.06 27.86 -16.81
CA TYR A 412 25.35 29.06 -17.23
C TYR A 412 26.25 30.31 -17.20
N LEU A 413 27.27 30.33 -16.33
CA LEU A 413 28.15 31.51 -16.11
C LEU A 413 29.08 31.84 -17.30
N GLY A 414 29.12 30.99 -18.34
CA GLY A 414 30.04 31.08 -19.46
C GLY A 414 29.49 31.69 -20.76
N ARG A 415 28.21 32.09 -20.84
CA ARG A 415 27.65 32.72 -22.05
C ARG A 415 26.98 34.05 -21.72
N LYS A 416 27.71 35.16 -21.91
CA LYS A 416 27.05 36.38 -22.41
C LYS A 416 26.58 36.03 -23.82
N GLU A 417 25.26 36.04 -24.05
CA GLU A 417 24.73 36.09 -25.41
C GLU A 417 25.47 37.21 -26.16
N LYS A 418 26.09 36.86 -27.28
CA LYS A 418 26.70 37.80 -28.21
C LYS A 418 25.67 38.20 -29.25
#